data_AF-A0A095A1P6-F1
#
_entry.id   AF-A0A095A1P6-F1
#
_cell.length_a   1.000
_cell.length_b   1.000
_cell.length_c   1.000
_cell.angle_alpha   90.00
_cell.angle_beta   90.00
_cell.angle_gamma   90.00
#
_symmetry.space_group_name_H-M   'P 1'
#
loop_
_entity.id
_entity.type
_entity.pdbx_description
1 polymer ?
#
loop_
_entity_poly.entity_id
_entity_poly.type
_entity_poly.pdbx_seq_one_letter_code
_entity_poly.pdbx_strand_id
1 'polypeptide(L)'
;MATLGTGMRCLKSCVFVLNIICLLCSLVLIGAGAYVEVKFSQYGDNLHKVWQAAPIAIIVVGVIILIVSFLGCCGAIKENVCMLYMYAFFLIILLIAELAAAIVAVVYKDRIDSEIDALMTGALDKPTPEITEFMDLIQSSFHCCGAKGPQDYGPNIPASCRGETTVYHEGCVPVFGAFLKRNLVIVACVAFGVCFFQLLSIVIACCLGRQIKEYENV
;
A
#
# COMPACT_ATOMS: atom_id res chain seq x y z
N MET A 1 -21.47 -33.28 21.82
CA MET A 1 -21.47 -32.16 20.85
C MET A 1 -21.23 -30.88 21.63
N ALA A 2 -19.98 -30.62 22.02
CA ALA A 2 -19.70 -29.46 22.85
C ALA A 2 -19.89 -28.19 21.99
N THR A 3 -20.74 -27.29 22.48
CA THR A 3 -21.13 -26.08 21.76
C THR A 3 -20.06 -25.02 21.99
N LEU A 4 -19.39 -24.61 20.92
CA LEU A 4 -18.54 -23.42 20.91
C LEU A 4 -19.29 -22.25 21.55
N GLY A 5 -18.77 -21.68 22.63
CA GLY A 5 -19.43 -20.60 23.38
C GLY A 5 -19.77 -19.41 22.48
N THR A 6 -20.86 -18.70 22.78
CA THR A 6 -21.42 -17.62 21.93
C THR A 6 -20.38 -16.58 21.53
N GLY A 7 -19.43 -16.25 22.41
CA GLY A 7 -18.33 -15.33 22.13
C GLY A 7 -17.36 -15.82 21.05
N MET A 8 -17.05 -17.13 21.01
CA MET A 8 -16.14 -17.71 20.02
C MET A 8 -16.75 -17.75 18.62
N ARG A 9 -18.07 -17.95 18.53
CA ARG A 9 -18.80 -17.87 17.26
C ARG A 9 -18.77 -16.45 16.68
N CYS A 10 -18.90 -15.43 17.53
CA CYS A 10 -18.78 -14.04 17.11
C CYS A 10 -17.37 -13.74 16.60
N LEU A 11 -16.33 -14.16 17.33
CA LEU A 11 -14.93 -13.97 16.92
C LEU A 11 -14.63 -14.67 15.58
N LYS A 12 -15.09 -15.92 15.40
CA LYS A 12 -14.98 -16.66 14.14
C LYS A 12 -15.65 -15.93 12.99
N SER A 13 -16.86 -15.41 13.21
CA SER A 13 -17.61 -14.66 12.21
C SER A 13 -16.93 -13.34 11.84
N CYS A 14 -16.40 -12.60 12.82
CA CYS A 14 -15.65 -11.37 12.58
C CYS A 14 -14.38 -11.64 11.75
N VAL A 15 -13.58 -12.65 12.11
CA VAL A 15 -12.37 -13.02 11.35
C VAL A 15 -12.73 -13.43 9.92
N PHE A 16 -13.80 -14.19 9.73
CA PHE A 16 -14.24 -14.58 8.39
C PHE A 16 -14.64 -13.37 7.54
N VAL A 17 -15.48 -12.47 8.07
CA VAL A 17 -15.93 -11.27 7.35
C VAL A 17 -14.75 -10.34 7.03
N LEU A 18 -13.86 -10.09 7.99
CA LEU A 18 -12.69 -9.25 7.80
C LEU A 18 -11.77 -9.81 6.71
N ASN A 19 -11.48 -11.11 6.73
CA ASN A 19 -10.62 -11.71 5.71
C ASN A 19 -11.29 -11.75 4.31
N ILE A 20 -12.62 -11.87 4.21
CA ILE A 20 -13.32 -11.71 2.93
C ILE A 20 -13.18 -10.28 2.39
N ILE A 21 -13.33 -9.27 3.24
CA ILE A 21 -13.14 -7.87 2.83
C ILE A 21 -11.69 -7.66 2.36
N CYS A 22 -10.70 -8.13 3.13
CA CYS A 22 -9.28 -8.05 2.74
C CYS A 22 -8.99 -8.77 1.42
N LEU A 23 -9.61 -9.93 1.21
CA LEU A 23 -9.49 -10.69 -0.04
C LEU A 23 -10.00 -9.87 -1.23
N LEU A 24 -11.19 -9.27 -1.13
CA LEU A 24 -11.74 -8.44 -2.21
C LEU A 24 -10.87 -7.21 -2.46
N CYS A 25 -10.43 -6.52 -1.41
CA CYS A 25 -9.51 -5.39 -1.52
C CYS A 25 -8.19 -5.79 -2.22
N SER A 26 -7.66 -6.98 -1.92
CA SER A 26 -6.42 -7.46 -2.54
C SER A 26 -6.55 -7.68 -4.05
N LEU A 27 -7.70 -8.16 -4.52
CA LEU A 27 -7.97 -8.32 -5.96
C LEU A 27 -8.02 -6.96 -6.66
N VAL A 28 -8.61 -5.95 -6.02
CA VAL A 28 -8.63 -4.58 -6.53
C VAL A 28 -7.21 -4.00 -6.59
N LEU A 29 -6.40 -4.20 -5.55
CA LEU A 29 -5.00 -3.73 -5.52
C LEU A 29 -4.17 -4.39 -6.63
N ILE A 30 -4.28 -5.70 -6.81
CA ILE A 30 -3.57 -6.43 -7.88
C ILE A 30 -4.03 -5.92 -9.26
N GLY A 31 -5.34 -5.77 -9.47
CA GLY A 31 -5.88 -5.30 -10.74
C GLY A 31 -5.44 -3.87 -11.07
N ALA A 32 -5.51 -2.95 -10.08
CA ALA A 32 -5.06 -1.57 -10.25
C ALA A 32 -3.55 -1.50 -10.48
N GLY A 33 -2.75 -2.23 -9.70
CA GLY A 33 -1.30 -2.29 -9.87
C GLY A 33 -0.90 -2.84 -11.24
N ALA A 34 -1.53 -3.92 -11.69
CA ALA A 34 -1.28 -4.50 -13.01
C ALA A 34 -1.71 -3.57 -14.15
N TYR A 35 -2.84 -2.88 -14.01
CA TYR A 35 -3.28 -1.89 -14.98
C TYR A 35 -2.25 -0.77 -15.15
N VAL A 36 -1.75 -0.23 -14.03
CA VAL A 36 -0.73 0.81 -14.01
C VAL A 36 0.59 0.29 -14.57
N GLU A 37 1.03 -0.91 -14.18
CA GLU A 37 2.27 -1.53 -14.65
C GLU A 37 2.29 -1.76 -16.17
N VAL A 38 1.18 -2.25 -16.74
CA VAL A 38 1.07 -2.47 -18.19
C VAL A 38 1.24 -1.15 -18.94
N LYS A 39 0.68 -0.06 -18.43
CA LYS A 39 0.86 1.28 -18.99
C LYS A 39 2.33 1.73 -18.94
N PHE A 40 3.01 1.51 -17.81
CA PHE A 40 4.44 1.85 -17.69
C PHE A 40 5.37 0.99 -18.57
N SER A 41 5.04 -0.30 -18.78
CA SER A 41 5.87 -1.24 -19.53
C SER A 41 6.04 -0.93 -21.03
N GLN A 42 5.13 -0.14 -21.61
CA GLN A 42 5.12 0.13 -23.06
C GLN A 42 6.13 1.20 -23.52
N TYR A 43 6.88 1.85 -22.61
CA TYR A 43 7.59 3.11 -22.93
C TYR A 43 9.12 3.17 -22.61
N GLY A 44 9.84 2.04 -22.53
CA GLY A 44 11.30 1.97 -22.80
C GLY A 44 12.29 1.69 -21.65
N ASP A 45 13.53 1.28 -22.03
CA ASP A 45 14.45 0.42 -21.24
C ASP A 45 15.33 1.09 -20.16
N ASN A 46 15.43 2.43 -20.07
CA ASN A 46 16.47 3.08 -19.24
C ASN A 46 15.98 4.01 -18.11
N LEU A 47 14.66 4.23 -17.97
CA LEU A 47 14.03 4.90 -16.81
C LEU A 47 13.08 3.96 -16.04
N HIS A 48 13.21 2.67 -16.32
CA HIS A 48 12.31 1.58 -15.97
C HIS A 48 12.25 1.33 -14.44
N LYS A 49 13.41 1.42 -13.75
CA LYS A 49 13.53 0.83 -12.40
C LYS A 49 12.86 1.62 -11.28
N VAL A 50 12.77 2.95 -11.39
CA VAL A 50 12.32 3.78 -10.25
C VAL A 50 10.81 3.99 -10.31
N TRP A 51 10.25 4.19 -11.50
CA TRP A 51 8.82 4.45 -11.70
C TRP A 51 7.95 3.18 -11.69
N GLN A 52 8.49 2.03 -12.10
CA GLN A 52 7.79 0.73 -11.98
C GLN A 52 7.88 0.09 -10.60
N ALA A 53 8.79 0.57 -9.74
CA ALA A 53 8.92 0.00 -8.40
C ALA A 53 7.61 0.13 -7.60
N ALA A 54 6.88 1.23 -7.76
CA ALA A 54 5.64 1.47 -7.03
C ALA A 54 4.48 0.55 -7.46
N PRO A 55 4.11 0.44 -8.76
CA PRO A 55 3.07 -0.49 -9.22
C PRO A 55 3.40 -1.95 -8.88
N ILE A 56 4.65 -2.38 -9.11
CA ILE A 56 5.10 -3.75 -8.77
C ILE A 56 4.96 -3.99 -7.25
N ALA A 57 5.35 -3.02 -6.41
CA ALA A 57 5.19 -3.15 -4.97
C ALA A 57 3.71 -3.30 -4.55
N ILE A 58 2.80 -2.55 -5.18
CA ILE A 58 1.35 -2.66 -4.94
C ILE A 58 0.85 -4.07 -5.29
N ILE A 59 1.28 -4.63 -6.43
CA ILE A 59 0.92 -6.00 -6.85
C ILE A 59 1.43 -7.01 -5.84
N VAL A 60 2.71 -6.92 -5.44
CA VAL A 60 3.33 -7.86 -4.48
C VAL A 60 2.60 -7.83 -3.13
N VAL A 61 2.33 -6.63 -2.60
CA VAL A 61 1.54 -6.46 -1.37
C VAL A 61 0.14 -7.06 -1.54
N GLY A 62 -0.53 -6.79 -2.66
CA GLY A 62 -1.83 -7.37 -2.98
C GLY A 62 -1.82 -8.90 -2.98
N VAL A 63 -0.84 -9.53 -3.62
CA VAL A 63 -0.70 -11.00 -3.65
C VAL A 63 -0.49 -11.57 -2.25
N ILE A 64 0.34 -10.93 -1.42
CA ILE A 64 0.56 -11.39 -0.04
C ILE A 64 -0.75 -11.31 0.76
N ILE A 65 -1.48 -10.18 0.67
CA ILE A 65 -2.78 -10.01 1.35
C ILE A 65 -3.78 -11.06 0.87
N LEU A 66 -3.82 -11.36 -0.43
CA LEU A 66 -4.68 -12.38 -1.02
C LEU A 66 -4.43 -13.77 -0.40
N ILE A 67 -3.17 -14.20 -0.34
CA ILE A 67 -2.77 -15.50 0.21
C ILE A 67 -3.13 -15.59 1.70
N VAL A 68 -2.76 -14.57 2.47
CA VAL A 68 -3.04 -14.53 3.92
C VAL A 68 -4.54 -14.54 4.19
N SER A 69 -5.31 -13.72 3.46
CA SER A 69 -6.77 -13.67 3.59
C SER A 69 -7.43 -15.00 3.22
N PHE A 70 -6.95 -15.67 2.17
CA PHE A 70 -7.43 -16.99 1.78
C PHE A 70 -7.18 -18.05 2.87
N LEU A 71 -5.98 -18.07 3.46
CA LEU A 71 -5.64 -18.96 4.57
C LEU A 71 -6.52 -18.71 5.79
N GLY A 72 -6.75 -17.43 6.15
CA GLY A 72 -7.64 -17.05 7.25
C GLY A 72 -9.08 -17.51 7.03
N CYS A 73 -9.64 -17.24 5.85
CA CYS A 73 -10.99 -17.68 5.48
C CYS A 73 -11.13 -19.20 5.47
N CYS A 74 -10.23 -19.91 4.79
CA CYS A 74 -10.29 -21.37 4.68
C CYS A 74 -10.01 -22.06 6.02
N GLY A 75 -9.07 -21.54 6.81
CA GLY A 75 -8.79 -22.04 8.15
C GLY A 75 -10.01 -21.92 9.07
N ALA A 76 -10.72 -20.79 9.01
CA ALA A 76 -11.94 -20.59 9.78
C ALA A 76 -13.11 -21.46 9.31
N ILE A 77 -13.38 -21.55 8.00
CA ILE A 77 -14.51 -22.33 7.46
C ILE A 77 -14.28 -23.83 7.64
N LYS A 78 -13.11 -24.33 7.21
CA LYS A 78 -12.81 -25.77 7.20
C LYS A 78 -12.39 -26.28 8.57
N GLU A 79 -12.31 -25.40 9.57
CA GLU A 79 -11.80 -25.71 10.91
C GLU A 79 -10.43 -26.44 10.82
N ASN A 80 -9.59 -26.02 9.86
CA ASN A 80 -8.29 -26.65 9.64
C ASN A 80 -7.23 -25.94 10.48
N VAL A 81 -6.79 -26.61 11.54
CA VAL A 81 -5.79 -26.12 12.49
C VAL A 81 -4.47 -25.73 11.82
N CYS A 82 -4.00 -26.52 10.85
CA CYS A 82 -2.76 -26.24 10.13
C CYS A 82 -2.88 -24.92 9.33
N MET A 83 -4.01 -24.70 8.64
CA MET A 83 -4.24 -23.46 7.90
C MET A 83 -4.34 -22.24 8.82
N LEU A 84 -4.96 -22.37 10.00
CA LEU A 84 -5.02 -21.32 11.01
C LEU A 84 -3.64 -20.95 11.57
N TYR A 85 -2.77 -21.93 11.81
CA TYR A 85 -1.39 -21.66 12.23
C TYR A 85 -0.55 -21.05 11.11
N MET A 86 -0.71 -21.48 9.85
CA MET A 86 -0.05 -20.84 8.71
C MET A 86 -0.49 -19.37 8.55
N TYR A 87 -1.80 -19.10 8.70
CA TYR A 87 -2.33 -17.74 8.72
C TYR A 87 -1.66 -16.88 9.81
N ALA A 88 -1.63 -17.37 11.05
CA ALA A 88 -0.96 -16.68 12.15
C ALA A 88 0.54 -16.46 11.91
N PHE A 89 1.23 -17.46 11.35
CA PHE A 89 2.65 -17.37 11.01
C PHE A 89 2.94 -16.27 9.99
N PHE A 90 2.17 -16.19 8.90
CA PHE A 90 2.35 -15.11 7.92
C PHE A 90 2.01 -13.73 8.48
N LEU A 91 0.99 -13.62 9.33
CA LEU A 91 0.69 -12.36 10.03
C LEU A 91 1.83 -11.90 10.93
N ILE A 92 2.54 -12.82 11.60
CA ILE A 92 3.73 -12.47 12.39
C ILE A 92 4.86 -11.95 11.48
N ILE A 93 5.10 -12.58 10.33
CA ILE A 93 6.09 -12.10 9.36
C ILE A 93 5.71 -10.69 8.87
N LEU A 94 4.44 -10.47 8.55
CA LEU A 94 3.94 -9.16 8.12
C LEU A 94 4.10 -8.10 9.20
N LEU A 95 3.82 -8.43 10.47
CA LEU A 95 4.02 -7.52 11.60
C LEU A 95 5.50 -7.11 11.73
N ILE A 96 6.43 -8.05 11.58
CA ILE A 96 7.87 -7.75 11.61
C ILE A 96 8.26 -6.85 10.42
N ALA A 97 7.77 -7.16 9.22
CA ALA A 97 8.04 -6.37 8.03
C ALA A 97 7.48 -4.94 8.14
N GLU A 98 6.29 -4.79 8.72
CA GLU A 98 5.65 -3.49 8.97
C GLU A 98 6.44 -2.65 9.98
N LEU A 99 6.91 -3.25 11.08
CA LEU A 99 7.79 -2.58 12.03
C LEU A 99 9.12 -2.16 11.39
N ALA A 100 9.71 -3.03 10.56
CA ALA A 100 10.93 -2.69 9.83
C ALA A 100 10.70 -1.53 8.84
N ALA A 101 9.59 -1.56 8.09
CA ALA A 101 9.21 -0.50 7.17
C ALA A 101 8.96 0.83 7.90
N ALA A 102 8.32 0.80 9.07
CA ALA A 102 8.11 1.99 9.91
C ALA A 102 9.44 2.60 10.38
N ILE A 103 10.40 1.77 10.80
CA ILE A 103 11.75 2.24 11.18
C ILE A 103 12.45 2.89 9.98
N VAL A 104 12.44 2.23 8.82
CA VAL A 104 13.02 2.78 7.58
C VAL A 104 12.36 4.11 7.22
N ALA A 105 11.03 4.20 7.25
CA ALA A 105 10.30 5.42 6.94
C ALA A 105 10.72 6.59 7.85
N VAL A 106 10.89 6.34 9.16
CA VAL A 106 11.34 7.38 10.11
C VAL A 106 12.80 7.78 9.88
N VAL A 107 13.69 6.82 9.59
CA VAL A 107 15.13 7.09 9.36
C VAL A 107 15.35 7.87 8.06
N TYR A 108 14.59 7.57 7.01
CA TYR A 108 14.75 8.18 5.70
C TYR A 108 13.84 9.40 5.46
N LYS A 109 12.98 9.77 6.43
CA LYS A 109 12.03 10.89 6.29
C LYS A 109 12.70 12.21 5.87
N ASP A 110 13.93 12.44 6.31
CA ASP A 110 14.66 13.68 6.04
C ASP A 110 15.27 13.71 4.63
N ARG A 111 15.40 12.54 3.97
CA ARG A 111 15.85 12.41 2.57
C ARG A 111 14.73 12.47 1.55
N ILE A 112 13.47 12.54 1.98
CA ILE A 112 12.29 12.56 1.11
C ILE A 112 12.41 13.69 0.06
N ASP A 113 12.84 14.89 0.46
CA ASP A 113 12.92 16.02 -0.48
C ASP A 113 13.95 15.78 -1.60
N SER A 114 15.12 15.21 -1.27
CA SER A 114 16.15 14.91 -2.27
C SER A 114 15.75 13.79 -3.23
N GLU A 115 15.03 12.78 -2.72
CA GLU A 115 14.52 11.69 -3.56
C GLU A 115 13.40 12.19 -4.49
N ILE A 116 12.49 13.02 -3.98
CA ILE A 116 11.43 13.64 -4.80
C ILE A 116 12.04 14.56 -5.85
N ASP A 117 13.06 15.35 -5.52
CA ASP A 117 13.75 16.20 -6.50
C ASP A 117 14.32 15.37 -7.65
N ALA A 118 15.03 14.29 -7.33
CA ALA A 118 15.59 13.39 -8.32
C ALA A 118 14.51 12.69 -9.18
N LEU A 119 13.42 12.25 -8.55
CA LEU A 119 12.26 11.65 -9.23
C LEU A 119 11.61 12.64 -10.19
N MET A 120 11.16 13.79 -9.70
CA MET A 120 10.43 14.78 -10.49
C MET A 120 11.30 15.39 -11.58
N THR A 121 12.56 15.70 -11.31
CA THR A 121 13.49 16.19 -12.34
C THR A 121 13.70 15.12 -13.41
N GLY A 122 13.91 13.86 -13.00
CA GLY A 122 14.04 12.75 -13.94
C GLY A 122 12.78 12.49 -14.79
N ALA A 123 11.60 12.76 -14.24
CA ALA A 123 10.34 12.69 -14.98
C ALA A 123 10.23 13.77 -16.07
N LEU A 124 10.75 14.97 -15.81
CA LEU A 124 10.76 16.08 -16.77
C LEU A 124 11.83 15.92 -17.84
N ASP A 125 13.00 15.35 -17.50
CA ASP A 125 14.11 15.15 -18.44
C ASP A 125 13.78 14.10 -19.52
N LYS A 126 12.94 13.11 -19.18
CA LYS A 126 12.56 11.99 -20.06
C LYS A 126 11.05 11.73 -19.96
N PRO A 127 10.21 12.64 -20.48
CA PRO A 127 8.77 12.53 -20.35
C PRO A 127 8.25 11.40 -21.25
N THR A 128 7.51 10.46 -20.65
CA THR A 128 6.62 9.54 -21.37
C THR A 128 5.16 9.99 -21.17
N PRO A 129 4.18 9.53 -21.98
CA PRO A 129 2.79 9.89 -21.78
C PRO A 129 2.27 9.61 -20.36
N GLU A 130 2.66 8.50 -19.74
CA GLU A 130 2.24 8.10 -18.40
C GLU A 130 2.92 8.92 -17.31
N ILE A 131 4.22 9.18 -17.46
CA ILE A 131 4.96 10.05 -16.54
C ILE A 131 4.41 11.47 -16.63
N THR A 132 4.05 11.92 -17.83
CA THR A 132 3.42 13.22 -18.07
C THR A 132 2.03 13.25 -17.44
N GLU A 133 1.21 12.21 -17.58
CA GLU A 133 -0.11 12.13 -16.93
C GLU A 133 0.02 12.16 -15.39
N PHE A 134 0.99 11.43 -14.83
CA PHE A 134 1.25 11.44 -13.39
C PHE A 134 1.75 12.80 -12.91
N MET A 135 2.68 13.43 -13.63
CA MET A 135 3.15 14.78 -13.35
C MET A 135 2.00 15.79 -13.45
N ASP A 136 1.17 15.70 -14.48
CA ASP A 136 -0.01 16.54 -14.67
C ASP A 136 -1.01 16.40 -13.52
N LEU A 137 -1.20 15.18 -13.00
CA LEU A 137 -2.02 14.91 -11.82
C LEU A 137 -1.41 15.55 -10.57
N ILE A 138 -0.10 15.48 -10.36
CA ILE A 138 0.57 16.19 -9.26
C ILE A 138 0.39 17.69 -9.40
N GLN A 139 0.70 18.26 -10.56
CA GLN A 139 0.66 19.69 -10.81
C GLN A 139 -0.75 20.27 -10.60
N SER A 140 -1.77 19.58 -11.12
CA SER A 140 -3.17 20.00 -10.96
C SER A 140 -3.70 19.77 -9.55
N SER A 141 -3.32 18.70 -8.86
CA SER A 141 -3.79 18.38 -7.50
C SER A 141 -3.13 19.24 -6.42
N PHE A 142 -1.86 19.60 -6.62
CA PHE A 142 -1.06 20.35 -5.65
C PHE A 142 -0.84 21.82 -6.03
N HIS A 143 -1.42 22.28 -7.15
CA HIS A 143 -1.31 23.65 -7.63
C HIS A 143 0.15 24.13 -7.73
N CYS A 144 1.00 23.28 -8.31
CA CYS A 144 2.44 23.51 -8.50
C CYS A 144 2.82 23.30 -9.96
N CYS A 145 4.02 23.72 -10.38
CA CYS A 145 4.48 23.56 -11.74
C CYS A 145 5.97 23.22 -11.82
N GLY A 146 6.30 22.18 -12.59
CA GLY A 146 7.67 21.68 -12.71
C GLY A 146 8.17 21.05 -11.40
N ALA A 147 9.44 20.66 -11.37
CA ALA A 147 10.07 20.16 -10.15
C ALA A 147 10.39 21.33 -9.20
N LYS A 148 11.08 22.34 -9.72
CA LYS A 148 11.53 23.55 -9.01
C LYS A 148 10.74 24.79 -9.42
N GLY A 149 10.14 24.79 -10.61
CA GLY A 149 9.25 25.84 -11.05
C GLY A 149 8.83 25.71 -12.51
N PRO A 150 7.98 26.60 -13.02
CA PRO A 150 7.51 26.57 -14.41
C PRO A 150 8.63 26.71 -15.44
N GLN A 151 9.79 27.23 -15.05
CA GLN A 151 10.96 27.36 -15.91
C GLN A 151 11.51 25.99 -16.34
N ASP A 152 11.23 24.92 -15.60
CA ASP A 152 11.66 23.55 -15.95
C ASP A 152 11.06 23.08 -17.29
N TYR A 153 9.92 23.65 -17.71
CA TYR A 153 9.30 23.40 -19.01
C TYR A 153 9.73 24.39 -20.12
N GLY A 154 10.54 25.39 -19.77
CA GLY A 154 10.90 26.49 -20.67
C GLY A 154 9.64 27.19 -21.22
N PRO A 155 9.50 27.35 -22.55
CA PRO A 155 8.34 28.02 -23.15
C PRO A 155 7.08 27.14 -23.16
N ASN A 156 7.20 25.82 -23.00
CA ASN A 156 6.11 24.87 -23.24
C ASN A 156 5.46 24.40 -21.94
N ILE A 157 4.88 25.34 -21.20
CA ILE A 157 4.23 25.05 -19.91
C ILE A 157 2.91 24.28 -20.13
N PRO A 158 2.75 23.08 -19.55
CA PRO A 158 1.56 22.24 -19.75
C PRO A 158 0.30 22.87 -19.13
N ALA A 159 -0.87 22.42 -19.59
CA ALA A 159 -2.14 22.93 -19.10
C ALA A 159 -2.38 22.60 -17.60
N SER A 160 -1.81 21.50 -17.11
CA SER A 160 -1.82 21.09 -15.70
C SER A 160 -1.18 22.10 -14.75
N CYS A 161 -0.28 22.95 -15.26
CA CYS A 161 0.35 24.05 -14.52
C CYS A 161 -0.51 25.32 -14.42
N ARG A 162 -1.69 25.36 -15.04
CA ARG A 162 -2.50 26.58 -15.16
C ARG A 162 -3.76 26.45 -14.31
N GLY A 163 -4.04 27.47 -13.50
CA GLY A 163 -5.36 27.71 -12.92
C GLY A 163 -6.29 28.39 -13.92
N GLU A 164 -7.33 29.07 -13.44
CA GLU A 164 -8.31 29.75 -14.32
C GLU A 164 -7.67 30.80 -15.25
N THR A 165 -6.63 31.51 -14.79
CA THR A 165 -5.94 32.54 -15.58
C THR A 165 -4.43 32.65 -15.34
N THR A 166 -3.89 32.02 -14.30
CA THR A 166 -2.48 32.16 -13.89
C THR A 166 -1.73 30.83 -13.87
N VAL A 167 -0.45 30.85 -14.22
CA VAL A 167 0.46 29.71 -14.09
C VAL A 167 0.88 29.58 -12.63
N TYR A 168 0.93 28.36 -12.10
CA TYR A 168 1.49 28.12 -10.78
C TYR A 168 3.00 28.39 -10.78
N HIS A 169 3.46 29.19 -9.82
CA HIS A 169 4.86 29.61 -9.74
C HIS A 169 5.71 28.75 -8.81
N GLU A 170 5.09 28.01 -7.88
CA GLU A 170 5.81 27.11 -6.99
C GLU A 170 6.15 25.78 -7.67
N GLY A 171 7.38 25.30 -7.45
CA GLY A 171 7.80 23.96 -7.86
C GLY A 171 7.11 22.86 -7.08
N CYS A 172 6.88 21.71 -7.71
CA CYS A 172 6.18 20.60 -7.07
C CYS A 172 6.99 19.87 -6.00
N VAL A 173 8.33 19.91 -6.03
CA VAL A 173 9.18 19.23 -5.04
C VAL A 173 8.89 19.70 -3.60
N PRO A 174 8.95 21.01 -3.26
CA PRO A 174 8.67 21.46 -1.89
C PRO A 174 7.21 21.26 -1.48
N VAL A 175 6.25 21.45 -2.39
CA VAL A 175 4.81 21.30 -2.10
C VAL A 175 4.47 19.83 -1.83
N PHE A 176 4.91 18.94 -2.72
CA PHE A 176 4.66 17.50 -2.61
C PHE A 176 5.46 16.87 -1.46
N GLY A 177 6.70 17.32 -1.24
CA GLY A 177 7.50 16.90 -0.08
C GLY A 177 6.85 17.29 1.25
N ALA A 178 6.33 18.51 1.36
CA ALA A 178 5.57 18.95 2.54
C ALA A 178 4.30 18.13 2.73
N PHE A 179 3.58 17.84 1.64
CA PHE A 179 2.42 16.95 1.66
C PHE A 179 2.81 15.55 2.19
N LEU A 180 3.83 14.91 1.64
CA LEU A 180 4.26 13.59 2.09
C LEU A 180 4.66 13.60 3.57
N LYS A 181 5.47 14.57 4.00
CA LYS A 181 5.88 14.71 5.41
C LYS A 181 4.70 14.92 6.35
N ARG A 182 3.70 15.71 5.96
CA ARG A 182 2.48 15.93 6.75
C ARG A 182 1.64 14.66 6.84
N ASN A 183 1.51 13.93 5.74
CA ASN A 183 0.72 12.71 5.68
C ASN A 183 1.43 11.48 6.26
N LEU A 184 2.75 11.52 6.50
CA LEU A 184 3.46 10.47 7.25
C LEU A 184 2.80 10.19 8.61
N VAL A 185 2.21 11.20 9.25
CA VAL A 185 1.46 11.02 10.50
C VAL A 185 0.23 10.12 10.27
N ILE A 186 -0.52 10.36 9.19
CA ILE A 186 -1.67 9.53 8.82
C ILE A 186 -1.22 8.10 8.51
N VAL A 187 -0.14 7.94 7.74
CA VAL A 187 0.45 6.63 7.44
C VAL A 187 0.84 5.90 8.73
N ALA A 188 1.46 6.60 9.69
CA ALA A 188 1.81 6.03 10.99
C ALA A 188 0.57 5.61 11.79
N CYS A 189 -0.50 6.41 11.79
CA CYS A 189 -1.78 6.05 12.42
C CYS A 189 -2.40 4.80 11.78
N VAL A 190 -2.38 4.72 10.44
CA VAL A 190 -2.88 3.56 9.71
C VAL A 190 -2.06 2.31 10.04
N ALA A 191 -0.73 2.41 10.00
CA ALA A 191 0.16 1.30 10.36
C ALA A 191 -0.08 0.81 11.80
N PHE A 192 -0.23 1.72 12.77
CA PHE A 192 -0.58 1.34 14.13
C PHE A 192 -1.91 0.57 14.20
N GLY A 193 -2.93 1.02 13.46
CA GLY A 193 -4.20 0.31 13.35
C GLY A 193 -4.04 -1.09 12.74
N VAL A 194 -3.26 -1.22 11.67
CA VAL A 194 -2.97 -2.50 11.01
C VAL A 194 -2.26 -3.45 11.97
N CYS A 195 -1.24 -2.99 12.69
CA CYS A 195 -0.53 -3.76 13.73
C CYS A 195 -1.50 -4.29 14.80
N PHE A 196 -2.42 -3.44 15.29
CA PHE A 196 -3.42 -3.84 16.26
C PHE A 196 -4.35 -4.95 15.72
N PHE A 197 -4.86 -4.80 14.50
CA PHE A 197 -5.72 -5.80 13.88
C PHE A 197 -4.99 -7.11 13.54
N GLN A 198 -3.71 -7.05 13.16
CA GLN A 198 -2.88 -8.23 12.96
C GLN A 198 -2.71 -9.00 14.27
N LEU A 199 -2.37 -8.31 15.37
CA LEU A 199 -2.22 -8.94 16.70
C LEU A 199 -3.52 -9.60 17.15
N LEU A 200 -4.66 -8.91 17.00
CA LEU A 200 -5.97 -9.47 17.33
C LEU A 200 -6.25 -10.73 16.50
N SER A 201 -5.97 -10.69 15.19
CA SER A 201 -6.17 -11.82 14.28
C SER A 201 -5.28 -13.02 14.63
N ILE A 202 -4.03 -12.77 15.01
CA ILE A 202 -3.09 -13.82 15.49
C ILE A 202 -3.64 -14.49 16.74
N VAL A 203 -4.07 -13.70 17.73
CA VAL A 203 -4.63 -14.23 18.99
C VAL A 203 -5.87 -15.08 18.70
N ILE A 204 -6.81 -14.58 17.90
CA ILE A 204 -8.03 -15.31 17.57
C ILE A 204 -7.71 -16.60 16.81
N ALA A 205 -6.82 -16.55 15.82
CA ALA A 205 -6.42 -17.74 15.05
C ALA A 205 -5.78 -18.81 15.94
N CYS A 206 -4.89 -18.42 16.86
CA CYS A 206 -4.27 -19.33 17.82
C CYS A 206 -5.30 -19.93 18.80
N CYS A 207 -6.21 -19.11 19.32
CA CYS A 207 -7.28 -19.58 20.21
C CYS A 207 -8.21 -20.57 19.50
N LEU A 208 -8.66 -20.24 18.29
CA LEU A 208 -9.51 -21.10 17.48
C LEU A 208 -8.80 -22.42 17.13
N GLY A 209 -7.53 -22.34 16.71
CA GLY A 209 -6.72 -23.53 16.39
C GLY A 209 -6.49 -24.45 17.60
N ARG A 210 -6.25 -23.89 18.79
CA ARG A 210 -6.15 -24.67 20.04
C ARG A 210 -7.45 -25.37 20.39
N GLN A 211 -8.57 -24.66 20.31
CA GLN A 211 -9.87 -25.25 20.61
C GLN A 211 -10.24 -26.37 19.65
N ILE A 212 -10.08 -26.18 18.34
CA ILE A 212 -10.37 -27.24 17.37
C ILE A 212 -9.51 -28.48 17.63
N LYS A 213 -8.21 -28.28 17.90
CA LYS A 213 -7.30 -29.38 18.23
C LYS A 213 -7.74 -30.12 19.51
N GLU A 214 -8.18 -29.39 20.53
CA GLU A 214 -8.66 -30.01 21.78
C GLU A 214 -9.92 -30.85 21.55
N TYR A 215 -10.86 -30.38 20.71
CA TYR A 215 -12.05 -31.14 20.32
C TYR A 215 -11.73 -32.42 19.54
N GLU A 216 -10.69 -32.43 18.71
CA GLU A 216 -10.30 -33.61 17.93
C GLU A 216 -9.60 -34.68 18.78
N ASN A 217 -9.02 -34.32 19.92
CA ASN A 217 -8.34 -35.24 20.84
C ASN A 217 -9.25 -35.84 21.92
N VAL A 218 -10.57 -35.58 21.87
CA VAL A 218 -11.60 -36.12 22.78
C VAL A 218 -12.48 -37.10 22.02
#